data_AF-A0A9D7CX29-F1
#
_entry.id   AF-A0A9D7CX29-F1
#
_cell.length_a   1.000
_cell.length_b   1.000
_cell.length_c   1.000
_cell.angle_alpha   90.00
_cell.angle_beta   90.00
_cell.angle_gamma   90.00
#
_symmetry.space_group_name_H-M   'P 1'
#
loop_
_entity.id
_entity.type
_entity.pdbx_description
1 polymer ?
#
loop_
_entity_poly.entity_id
_entity_poly.type
_entity_poly.pdbx_seq_one_letter_code
_entity_poly.pdbx_strand_id
1 'polypeptide(L)'
;MALSRIQRMSRPGIVVPMAYDTLRNERTLVVGPRQATSNNIYHGLTSDFRTIGEAMRVIPLPPKKNYTDVDLRPGEDTWTILVTPGVYYEEIRMKPNVLLVGIGQSATIFPPNGAWVSPEGPGGRRAVVYMNHNTSVSNLNFAKSARMKSTDYVFWNRDMYNVGLRLEGRDIQVPDVAYPARTAERVLDASGIAIKDVWVWPYGDKGKTLLLEGDWHTALFTDFGSSYNERDGYDIEVRCKHKNADCHFMNCFFDALFMEEGPGGCMLIEDAFDVHVRGSLLRTNVTEAYYTAKNFDKATSAYRPIPGSCVCIRDTDETSSASDVSPTYVFLENTSLEAPSFPAASRSALQILGSRAKCSFRNSSADSFDGDISQLDRPALS
;
A
#
# COMPACT_ATOMS: atom_id res chain seq x y z
N MET A 1 4.17 42.51 68.05
CA MET A 1 3.46 41.24 67.77
C MET A 1 2.16 41.57 67.04
N ALA A 2 1.98 40.95 65.85
CA ALA A 2 0.73 40.53 65.17
C ALA A 2 -0.54 41.40 65.30
N LEU A 3 -1.39 41.61 64.28
CA LEU A 3 -1.53 41.17 62.89
C LEU A 3 -2.70 42.05 62.35
N SER A 4 -2.56 42.73 61.22
CA SER A 4 -3.70 43.33 60.51
C SER A 4 -4.04 42.50 59.28
N ARG A 5 -5.31 42.07 59.20
CA ARG A 5 -5.92 41.41 58.04
C ARG A 5 -6.05 42.42 56.89
N ILE A 6 -5.49 42.09 55.73
CA ILE A 6 -5.88 42.69 54.45
C ILE A 6 -6.32 41.56 53.52
N GLN A 7 -7.61 41.57 53.20
CA GLN A 7 -8.21 40.81 52.09
C GLN A 7 -7.50 41.18 50.78
N ARG A 8 -6.90 40.20 50.11
CA ARG A 8 -6.56 40.31 48.69
C ARG A 8 -7.66 39.67 47.86
N MET A 9 -8.38 40.52 47.12
CA MET A 9 -9.24 40.11 46.02
C MET A 9 -8.38 39.49 44.93
N SER A 10 -8.72 38.26 44.53
CA SER A 10 -8.17 37.57 43.37
C SER A 10 -8.55 38.31 42.09
N ARG A 11 -7.56 38.81 41.35
CA ARG A 11 -7.76 39.19 39.95
C ARG A 11 -7.95 37.92 39.10
N PRO A 12 -8.84 37.91 38.10
CA PRO A 12 -8.91 36.81 37.15
C PRO A 12 -7.58 36.76 36.39
N GLY A 13 -6.96 35.58 36.41
CA GLY A 13 -5.74 35.31 35.67
C GLY A 13 -5.99 35.58 34.19
N ILE A 14 -5.16 36.45 33.63
CA ILE A 14 -4.97 36.53 32.19
C ILE A 14 -4.41 35.16 31.78
N VAL A 15 -5.24 34.34 31.16
CA VAL A 15 -4.77 33.17 30.42
C VAL A 15 -4.02 33.72 29.22
N VAL A 16 -2.70 33.84 29.34
CA VAL A 16 -1.83 34.06 28.19
C VAL A 16 -1.94 32.77 27.35
N PRO A 17 -2.42 32.83 26.10
CA PRO A 17 -2.33 31.68 25.23
C PRO A 17 -0.83 31.40 25.05
N MET A 18 -0.34 30.30 25.61
CA MET A 18 0.98 29.81 25.23
C MET A 18 0.94 29.57 23.74
N ALA A 19 1.74 30.34 23.00
CA ALA A 19 1.95 30.17 21.58
C ALA A 19 2.55 28.78 21.34
N TYR A 20 1.70 27.81 21.00
CA TYR A 20 2.09 26.48 20.55
C TYR A 20 2.91 26.50 19.24
N ASP A 21 3.08 27.67 18.63
CA ASP A 21 3.92 27.89 17.45
C ASP A 21 5.43 27.64 17.68
N THR A 22 5.88 27.49 18.93
CA THR A 22 7.32 27.42 19.26
C THR A 22 7.94 26.02 19.30
N LEU A 23 7.20 24.95 18.95
CA LEU A 23 7.71 23.57 18.95
C LEU A 23 7.46 22.80 17.63
N ARG A 24 7.18 23.48 16.52
CA ARG A 24 7.15 22.81 15.21
C ARG A 24 8.58 22.56 14.73
N ASN A 25 8.93 21.28 14.60
CA ASN A 25 10.09 20.88 13.82
C ASN A 25 9.94 21.44 12.39
N GLU A 26 11.00 22.05 11.85
CA GLU A 26 11.03 22.69 10.52
C GLU A 26 10.59 21.78 9.37
N ARG A 27 10.54 20.46 9.63
CA ARG A 27 10.17 19.43 8.66
C ARG A 27 8.84 18.75 8.92
N THR A 28 8.00 19.39 9.72
CA THR A 28 6.61 18.98 9.93
C THR A 28 5.69 19.98 9.26
N LEU A 29 4.90 19.50 8.30
CA LEU A 29 3.89 20.30 7.60
C LEU A 29 2.50 19.81 8.01
N VAL A 30 1.55 20.72 8.20
CA VAL A 30 0.17 20.38 8.55
C VAL A 30 -0.76 20.71 7.38
N VAL A 31 -1.59 19.74 6.99
CA VAL A 31 -2.53 19.85 5.87
C VAL A 31 -3.96 19.73 6.36
N GLY A 32 -4.84 20.68 6.00
CA GLY A 32 -6.25 20.66 6.37
C GLY A 32 -7.22 20.97 5.23
N PRO A 33 -8.42 20.35 5.19
CA PRO A 33 -9.33 20.46 4.06
C PRO A 33 -9.99 21.85 3.99
N ARG A 34 -10.58 22.14 2.82
CA ARG A 34 -11.21 23.44 2.49
C ARG A 34 -12.49 23.76 3.28
N GLN A 35 -13.11 22.75 3.91
CA GLN A 35 -14.39 22.87 4.62
C GLN A 35 -14.25 22.50 6.10
N ALA A 36 -13.78 23.44 6.90
CA ALA A 36 -14.25 23.64 8.27
C ALA A 36 -14.22 25.15 8.55
N THR A 37 -15.35 25.69 9.01
CA THR A 37 -15.60 27.12 9.20
C THR A 37 -14.66 27.74 10.23
N SER A 38 -14.08 28.90 9.88
CA SER A 38 -13.37 29.87 10.73
C SER A 38 -12.42 29.30 11.80
N ASN A 39 -11.11 29.43 11.53
CA ASN A 39 -9.97 28.98 12.35
C ASN A 39 -9.85 27.45 12.39
N ASN A 40 -9.22 26.88 11.35
CA ASN A 40 -8.74 25.49 11.27
C ASN A 40 -7.67 25.25 12.36
N ILE A 41 -8.12 25.11 13.59
CA ILE A 41 -7.32 24.79 14.76
C ILE A 41 -7.80 23.41 15.21
N TYR A 42 -7.20 22.35 14.67
CA TYR A 42 -7.42 21.01 15.21
C TYR A 42 -6.51 20.85 16.43
N HIS A 43 -7.08 20.87 17.64
CA HIS A 43 -6.33 20.79 18.91
C HIS A 43 -5.16 21.80 19.04
N GLY A 44 -5.29 23.00 18.47
CA GLY A 44 -4.21 24.00 18.50
C GLY A 44 -3.38 24.07 17.22
N LEU A 45 -3.50 23.11 16.30
CA LEU A 45 -2.70 23.06 15.06
C LEU A 45 -3.37 23.83 13.93
N THR A 46 -2.67 24.85 13.43
CA THR A 46 -3.02 25.59 12.20
C THR A 46 -2.54 24.85 10.96
N SER A 47 -3.39 24.70 9.95
CA SER A 47 -2.98 24.08 8.68
C SER A 47 -2.05 25.01 7.88
N ASP A 48 -0.88 24.52 7.49
CA ASP A 48 0.07 25.22 6.60
C ASP A 48 -0.41 25.19 5.15
N PHE A 49 -1.02 24.06 4.74
CA PHE A 49 -1.48 23.81 3.39
C PHE A 49 -2.91 23.29 3.38
N ARG A 50 -3.56 23.43 2.21
CA ARG A 50 -4.93 22.94 2.01
C ARG A 50 -4.97 21.53 1.44
N THR A 51 -3.90 21.16 0.74
CA THR A 51 -3.80 19.89 0.01
C THR A 51 -2.47 19.22 0.33
N ILE A 52 -2.45 17.90 0.27
CA ILE A 52 -1.23 17.10 0.47
C ILE A 52 -0.28 17.37 -0.71
N GLY A 53 -0.83 17.56 -1.91
CA GLY A 53 -0.06 17.95 -3.09
C GLY A 53 0.68 19.29 -2.94
N GLU A 54 0.08 20.30 -2.30
CA GLU A 54 0.77 21.58 -2.01
C GLU A 54 1.92 21.40 -1.02
N ALA A 55 1.69 20.68 0.08
CA ALA A 55 2.72 20.37 1.05
C ALA A 55 3.89 19.59 0.41
N MET A 56 3.58 18.64 -0.46
CA MET A 56 4.60 17.87 -1.18
C MET A 56 5.45 18.75 -2.10
N ARG A 57 4.92 19.85 -2.66
CA ARG A 57 5.70 20.74 -3.55
C ARG A 57 6.81 21.48 -2.81
N VAL A 58 6.58 21.91 -1.58
CA VAL A 58 7.57 22.67 -0.81
C VAL A 58 8.70 21.81 -0.24
N ILE A 59 8.47 20.51 -0.06
CA ILE A 59 9.51 19.58 0.37
C ILE A 59 10.61 19.54 -0.69
N PRO A 60 11.87 19.86 -0.36
CA PRO A 60 12.95 19.83 -1.34
C PRO A 60 13.17 18.39 -1.82
N LEU A 61 13.54 18.24 -3.09
CA LEU A 61 14.08 16.96 -3.54
C LEU A 61 15.51 16.81 -3.03
N PRO A 62 15.94 15.60 -2.65
CA PRO A 62 17.33 15.34 -2.31
C PRO A 62 18.25 15.92 -3.39
N PRO A 63 19.33 16.63 -3.00
CA PRO A 63 20.20 17.30 -3.96
C PRO A 63 20.79 16.26 -4.93
N LYS A 64 20.55 16.47 -6.22
CA LYS A 64 21.14 15.65 -7.28
C LYS A 64 22.63 15.97 -7.36
N LYS A 65 23.51 15.17 -6.75
CA LYS A 65 24.95 15.24 -7.02
C LYS A 65 25.28 14.66 -8.39
N ASN A 66 24.65 13.53 -8.73
CA ASN A 66 24.55 12.92 -10.06
C ASN A 66 23.27 12.08 -10.09
N TYR A 67 22.74 11.74 -11.28
CA TYR A 67 21.61 10.80 -11.40
C TYR A 67 21.89 9.42 -10.77
N THR A 68 23.15 9.14 -10.43
CA THR A 68 23.71 7.91 -9.86
C THR A 68 23.92 7.96 -8.34
N ASP A 69 23.89 9.11 -7.68
CA ASP A 69 24.30 9.21 -6.26
C ASP A 69 23.35 10.16 -5.53
N VAL A 70 22.18 9.63 -5.18
CA VAL A 70 21.26 10.32 -4.28
C VAL A 70 21.59 9.83 -2.87
N ASP A 71 22.34 10.65 -2.12
CA ASP A 71 22.60 10.42 -0.70
C ASP A 71 21.27 10.63 0.06
N LEU A 72 20.50 9.56 0.23
CA LEU A 72 19.29 9.56 1.04
C LEU A 72 19.69 9.28 2.48
N ARG A 73 19.56 10.27 3.37
CA ARG A 73 19.82 10.09 4.80
C ARG A 73 18.50 10.13 5.56
N PRO A 74 17.83 9.00 5.82
CA PRO A 74 16.47 9.00 6.39
C PRO A 74 16.37 9.88 7.66
N GLY A 75 17.33 9.76 8.59
CA GLY A 75 17.32 10.59 9.80
C GLY A 75 17.49 12.10 9.55
N GLU A 76 18.27 12.48 8.54
CA GLU A 76 18.60 13.88 8.22
C GLU A 76 17.80 14.46 7.07
N ASP A 77 16.90 13.71 6.43
CA ASP A 77 16.11 14.12 5.26
C ASP A 77 14.61 13.83 5.39
N THR A 78 14.17 13.23 6.50
CA THR A 78 12.76 12.88 6.67
C THR A 78 11.88 14.12 6.89
N TRP A 79 10.77 14.15 6.14
CA TRP A 79 9.69 15.11 6.29
C TRP A 79 8.43 14.40 6.76
N THR A 80 7.68 15.04 7.66
CA THR A 80 6.39 14.53 8.13
C THR A 80 5.27 15.47 7.67
N ILE A 81 4.28 14.93 6.99
CA ILE A 81 3.04 15.62 6.66
C ILE A 81 1.95 15.10 7.60
N LEU A 82 1.46 15.97 8.48
CA LEU A 82 0.33 15.70 9.35
C LEU A 82 -0.97 16.10 8.64
N VAL A 83 -1.87 15.14 8.45
CA VAL A 83 -3.15 15.33 7.77
C VAL A 83 -4.24 15.44 8.83
N THR A 84 -4.86 16.61 8.95
CA THR A 84 -5.97 16.81 9.90
C THR A 84 -7.23 16.08 9.44
N PRO A 85 -8.19 15.79 10.34
CA PRO A 85 -9.44 15.16 9.95
C PRO A 85 -10.19 15.86 8.82
N GLY A 86 -10.84 15.07 7.97
CA GLY A 86 -11.70 15.54 6.89
C GLY A 86 -11.55 14.77 5.58
N VAL A 87 -12.10 15.31 4.50
CA VAL A 87 -12.18 14.64 3.20
C VAL A 87 -11.27 15.31 2.18
N TYR A 88 -10.45 14.52 1.51
CA TYR A 88 -9.48 14.96 0.51
C TYR A 88 -9.73 14.24 -0.82
N TYR A 89 -9.61 14.94 -1.95
CA TYR A 89 -9.80 14.39 -3.30
C TYR A 89 -8.56 14.67 -4.14
N GLU A 90 -7.54 13.85 -3.98
CA GLU A 90 -6.19 14.17 -4.46
C GLU A 90 -5.45 12.95 -4.97
N GLU A 91 -4.58 13.17 -5.95
CA GLU A 91 -3.50 12.24 -6.29
C GLU A 91 -2.28 12.64 -5.47
N ILE A 92 -1.73 11.69 -4.70
CA ILE A 92 -0.57 11.90 -3.84
C ILE A 92 0.63 11.24 -4.48
N ARG A 93 1.67 12.02 -4.71
CA ARG A 93 2.92 11.54 -5.28
C ARG A 93 4.05 11.77 -4.29
N MET A 94 4.43 10.72 -3.56
CA MET A 94 5.37 10.85 -2.45
C MET A 94 6.78 11.18 -2.97
N LYS A 95 7.42 12.15 -2.31
CA LYS A 95 8.88 12.35 -2.42
C LYS A 95 9.59 11.34 -1.51
N PRO A 96 10.87 11.02 -1.77
CA PRO A 96 11.66 10.17 -0.87
C PRO A 96 11.68 10.71 0.56
N ASN A 97 11.78 9.81 1.56
CA ASN A 97 11.86 10.12 2.99
C ASN A 97 10.63 10.90 3.54
N VAL A 98 9.47 10.85 2.87
CA VAL A 98 8.24 11.51 3.37
C VAL A 98 7.37 10.53 4.13
N LEU A 99 6.97 10.92 5.34
CA LEU A 99 5.97 10.24 6.15
C LEU A 99 4.65 11.00 6.06
N LEU A 100 3.58 10.32 5.68
CA LEU A 100 2.22 10.85 5.65
C LEU A 100 1.44 10.26 6.82
N VAL A 101 0.99 11.12 7.74
CA VAL A 101 0.38 10.68 9.01
C VAL A 101 -0.95 11.39 9.22
N GLY A 102 -2.04 10.64 9.27
CA GLY A 102 -3.34 11.19 9.66
C GLY A 102 -3.42 11.44 11.16
N ILE A 103 -4.12 12.49 11.54
CA ILE A 103 -4.39 12.77 12.96
C ILE A 103 -5.75 12.17 13.32
N GLY A 104 -5.76 11.26 14.30
CA GLY A 104 -6.98 10.66 14.84
C GLY A 104 -7.77 9.77 13.86
N GLN A 105 -7.11 9.18 12.85
CA GLN A 105 -7.71 8.27 11.85
C GLN A 105 -8.98 8.79 11.16
N SER A 106 -9.17 10.10 11.11
CA SER A 106 -10.42 10.72 10.66
C SER A 106 -10.28 11.46 9.34
N ALA A 107 -9.12 11.35 8.70
CA ALA A 107 -8.90 11.84 7.35
C ALA A 107 -9.15 10.72 6.33
N THR A 108 -10.01 11.01 5.35
CA THR A 108 -10.37 10.08 4.27
C THR A 108 -9.95 10.66 2.93
N ILE A 109 -9.12 9.93 2.19
CA ILE A 109 -8.58 10.34 0.90
C ILE A 109 -9.26 9.55 -0.21
N PHE A 110 -9.87 10.28 -1.14
CA PHE A 110 -10.48 9.77 -2.36
C PHE A 110 -9.57 10.07 -3.57
N PRO A 111 -9.67 9.29 -4.66
CA PRO A 111 -9.06 9.64 -5.93
C PRO A 111 -9.53 11.03 -6.41
N PRO A 112 -8.73 11.71 -7.26
CA PRO A 112 -9.04 13.06 -7.73
C PRO A 112 -10.37 13.12 -8.50
N ASN A 113 -11.11 14.23 -8.34
CA ASN A 113 -12.43 14.44 -8.96
C ASN A 113 -12.41 14.74 -10.47
N GLY A 114 -11.27 14.67 -11.14
CA GLY A 114 -11.07 15.08 -12.54
C GLY A 114 -10.20 14.14 -13.36
N ALA A 115 -9.66 14.64 -14.47
CA ALA A 115 -8.77 13.88 -15.33
C ALA A 115 -7.54 13.42 -14.52
N TRP A 116 -7.27 12.13 -14.59
CA TRP A 116 -6.21 11.49 -13.82
C TRP A 116 -5.40 10.57 -14.73
N VAL A 117 -4.14 10.93 -14.94
CA VAL A 117 -3.23 10.33 -15.92
C VAL A 117 -2.15 9.54 -15.20
N SER A 118 -1.85 8.35 -15.71
CA SER A 118 -0.75 7.53 -15.22
C SER A 118 0.60 8.23 -15.39
N PRO A 119 1.55 8.09 -14.45
CA PRO A 119 2.94 8.50 -14.69
C PRO A 119 3.56 7.85 -15.93
N GLU A 120 3.09 6.66 -16.34
CA GLU A 120 3.60 5.94 -17.51
C GLU A 120 2.94 6.38 -18.83
N GLY A 121 2.00 7.33 -18.77
CA GLY A 121 1.27 7.82 -19.93
C GLY A 121 -0.05 7.09 -20.19
N PRO A 122 -0.67 7.31 -21.37
CA PRO A 122 -1.99 6.77 -21.68
C PRO A 122 -2.00 5.23 -21.64
N GLY A 123 -2.90 4.66 -20.83
CA GLY A 123 -3.03 3.21 -20.66
C GLY A 123 -2.15 2.59 -19.58
N GLY A 124 -1.27 3.38 -18.94
CA GLY A 124 -0.51 2.94 -17.76
C GLY A 124 -1.36 2.82 -16.49
N ARG A 125 -0.77 2.28 -15.43
CA ARG A 125 -1.44 2.11 -14.13
C ARG A 125 -1.59 3.43 -13.40
N ARG A 126 -2.60 3.56 -12.55
CA ARG A 126 -2.84 4.78 -11.76
C ARG A 126 -2.99 4.42 -10.29
N ALA A 127 -2.50 5.25 -9.38
CA ALA A 127 -2.69 5.06 -7.94
C ALA A 127 -2.99 6.32 -7.11
N VAL A 128 -3.90 6.23 -6.14
CA VAL A 128 -4.21 7.39 -5.27
C VAL A 128 -2.93 7.89 -4.58
N VAL A 129 -2.07 6.96 -4.16
CA VAL A 129 -0.76 7.24 -3.58
C VAL A 129 0.32 6.49 -4.37
N TYR A 130 1.21 7.24 -5.00
CA TYR A 130 2.46 6.72 -5.56
C TYR A 130 3.54 6.78 -4.47
N MET A 131 3.85 5.61 -3.93
CA MET A 131 4.85 5.42 -2.88
C MET A 131 6.26 5.53 -3.45
N ASN A 132 7.21 5.94 -2.62
CA ASN A 132 8.61 6.15 -3.00
C ASN A 132 9.57 5.65 -1.91
N HIS A 133 10.87 5.88 -2.10
CA HIS A 133 11.94 5.48 -1.20
C HIS A 133 11.74 5.97 0.22
N ASN A 134 11.76 5.06 1.19
CA ASN A 134 11.67 5.37 2.62
C ASN A 134 10.43 6.20 2.94
N THR A 135 9.30 5.86 2.32
CA THR A 135 8.02 6.53 2.56
C THR A 135 7.12 5.69 3.43
N SER A 136 6.31 6.36 4.23
CA SER A 136 5.28 5.69 5.00
C SER A 136 3.94 6.40 4.92
N VAL A 137 2.86 5.64 5.01
CA VAL A 137 1.50 6.15 5.18
C VAL A 137 0.93 5.54 6.45
N SER A 138 0.40 6.39 7.34
CA SER A 138 -0.16 5.90 8.59
C SER A 138 -1.39 6.64 9.08
N ASN A 139 -2.24 5.92 9.81
CA ASN A 139 -3.40 6.46 10.51
C ASN A 139 -4.36 7.23 9.59
N LEU A 140 -4.63 6.67 8.41
CA LEU A 140 -5.41 7.30 7.34
C LEU A 140 -6.44 6.32 6.77
N ASN A 141 -7.55 6.85 6.30
CA ASN A 141 -8.51 6.09 5.51
C ASN A 141 -8.37 6.46 4.04
N PHE A 142 -8.54 5.46 3.18
CA PHE A 142 -8.62 5.67 1.74
C PHE A 142 -9.92 5.09 1.22
N ALA A 143 -10.40 5.65 0.12
CA ALA A 143 -11.63 5.23 -0.50
C ALA A 143 -11.39 4.89 -1.97
N LYS A 144 -11.84 3.71 -2.38
CA LYS A 144 -12.01 3.35 -3.78
C LYS A 144 -13.22 4.09 -4.34
N SER A 145 -13.17 4.53 -5.58
CA SER A 145 -14.28 5.26 -6.22
C SER A 145 -14.81 4.47 -7.42
N ALA A 146 -16.10 4.60 -7.72
CA ALA A 146 -16.70 4.06 -8.96
C ALA A 146 -16.02 4.56 -10.25
N ARG A 147 -15.20 5.62 -10.17
CA ARG A 147 -14.40 6.16 -11.28
C ARG A 147 -13.07 5.45 -11.49
N MET A 148 -12.64 4.64 -10.53
CA MET A 148 -11.45 3.81 -10.69
C MET A 148 -11.73 2.70 -11.72
N LYS A 149 -10.67 2.28 -12.39
CA LYS A 149 -10.63 1.10 -13.27
C LYS A 149 -10.07 -0.08 -12.48
N SER A 150 -10.24 -1.29 -13.01
CA SER A 150 -9.65 -2.52 -12.44
C SER A 150 -8.12 -2.54 -12.43
N THR A 151 -7.51 -1.66 -13.21
CA THR A 151 -6.06 -1.46 -13.28
C THR A 151 -5.56 -0.31 -12.41
N ASP A 152 -6.45 0.35 -11.67
CA ASP A 152 -6.08 1.41 -10.74
C ASP A 152 -5.90 0.84 -9.33
N TYR A 153 -5.05 1.51 -8.54
CA TYR A 153 -4.70 1.10 -7.19
C TYR A 153 -4.96 2.24 -6.20
N VAL A 154 -5.06 1.92 -4.92
CA VAL A 154 -4.96 2.95 -3.88
C VAL A 154 -3.49 3.26 -3.64
N PHE A 155 -2.68 2.24 -3.45
CA PHE A 155 -1.24 2.35 -3.28
C PHE A 155 -0.53 1.67 -4.44
N TRP A 156 0.43 2.38 -5.02
CA TRP A 156 1.36 1.78 -5.96
C TRP A 156 2.76 2.20 -5.59
N ASN A 157 3.61 1.20 -5.34
CA ASN A 157 5.03 1.39 -5.38
C ASN A 157 5.58 0.80 -6.66
N ARG A 158 6.41 1.61 -7.31
CA ARG A 158 7.39 1.14 -8.26
C ARG A 158 8.72 1.76 -7.90
N ASP A 159 9.70 0.93 -7.61
CA ASP A 159 11.02 1.34 -7.11
C ASP A 159 11.85 2.01 -8.22
N MET A 160 11.39 3.18 -8.68
CA MET A 160 12.11 4.01 -9.64
C MET A 160 12.18 5.43 -9.11
N TYR A 161 13.37 6.03 -9.20
CA TYR A 161 13.52 7.46 -8.99
C TYR A 161 12.55 8.18 -9.94
N ASN A 162 11.62 8.97 -9.39
CA ASN A 162 10.67 9.84 -10.10
C ASN A 162 9.26 9.32 -10.43
N VAL A 163 8.80 8.15 -9.98
CA VAL A 163 7.39 7.73 -10.22
C VAL A 163 6.38 8.77 -9.69
N GLY A 164 6.78 9.54 -8.67
CA GLY A 164 6.01 10.64 -8.09
C GLY A 164 6.37 12.08 -8.53
N LEU A 165 7.40 12.34 -9.34
CA LEU A 165 7.78 13.73 -9.60
C LEU A 165 6.95 14.37 -10.70
N ARG A 166 6.02 15.26 -10.30
CA ARG A 166 5.50 16.30 -11.20
C ARG A 166 6.53 17.43 -11.23
N LEU A 167 7.36 17.47 -12.27
CA LEU A 167 8.18 18.65 -12.56
C LEU A 167 7.23 19.81 -12.93
N GLU A 168 7.51 20.97 -12.37
CA GLU A 168 6.62 22.14 -12.28
C GLU A 168 5.86 22.47 -13.58
N GLY A 169 4.53 22.53 -13.49
CA GLY A 169 3.69 23.31 -14.41
C GLY A 169 3.45 22.73 -15.80
N ARG A 170 3.93 21.53 -16.11
CA ARG A 170 3.59 20.84 -17.36
C ARG A 170 3.42 19.34 -17.09
N ASP A 171 2.34 18.76 -17.59
CA ASP A 171 2.36 17.35 -18.01
C ASP A 171 3.34 17.26 -19.18
N ILE A 172 4.65 17.36 -18.91
CA ILE A 172 5.65 17.21 -19.94
C ILE A 172 5.67 15.73 -20.28
N GLN A 173 4.89 15.31 -21.30
CA GLN A 173 5.48 14.40 -22.27
C GLN A 173 6.73 15.10 -22.74
N VAL A 174 7.89 14.75 -22.18
CA VAL A 174 9.15 15.29 -22.67
C VAL A 174 9.35 14.62 -24.02
N PRO A 175 9.15 15.31 -25.16
CA PRO A 175 9.20 14.65 -26.45
C PRO A 175 10.64 14.26 -26.81
N ASP A 176 11.63 14.85 -26.13
CA ASP A 176 13.07 14.74 -26.43
C ASP A 176 13.95 14.38 -25.24
N VAL A 177 13.38 14.17 -24.05
CA VAL A 177 14.04 13.30 -23.06
C VAL A 177 13.34 11.99 -23.29
N ALA A 178 13.98 11.13 -24.08
CA ALA A 178 13.69 9.72 -23.97
C ALA A 178 13.60 9.45 -22.47
N TYR A 179 12.40 9.11 -21.97
CA TYR A 179 12.31 8.22 -20.82
C TYR A 179 13.41 7.21 -21.12
N PRO A 180 14.53 7.17 -20.36
CA PRO A 180 15.56 6.22 -20.69
C PRO A 180 14.79 4.93 -20.88
N ALA A 181 14.93 4.37 -22.08
CA ALA A 181 14.22 3.15 -22.43
C ALA A 181 14.36 2.21 -21.23
N ARG A 182 13.43 1.26 -21.10
CA ARG A 182 13.37 0.24 -20.03
C ARG A 182 14.71 -0.45 -19.63
N THR A 183 15.82 -0.09 -20.26
CA THR A 183 17.23 -0.45 -20.17
C THR A 183 18.03 0.13 -18.98
N ALA A 184 17.43 0.83 -18.02
CA ALA A 184 18.10 1.08 -16.73
C ALA A 184 17.08 1.10 -15.59
N GLU A 185 16.45 -0.06 -15.33
CA GLU A 185 15.83 -0.34 -14.04
C GLU A 185 16.93 -0.18 -13.00
N ARG A 186 16.95 1.00 -12.35
CA ARG A 186 17.97 1.34 -11.37
C ARG A 186 17.37 1.08 -10.01
N VAL A 187 17.82 -0.02 -9.40
CA VAL A 187 17.70 -0.30 -7.98
C VAL A 187 18.40 0.85 -7.24
N LEU A 188 17.62 1.61 -6.48
CA LEU A 188 18.15 2.56 -5.52
C LEU A 188 18.55 1.77 -4.26
N ASP A 189 19.47 2.29 -3.45
CA ASP A 189 19.89 1.60 -2.20
C ASP A 189 18.69 1.17 -1.35
N ALA A 190 18.89 0.14 -0.50
CA ALA A 190 17.92 -0.44 0.43
C ALA A 190 16.73 0.49 0.75
N SER A 191 15.62 0.27 0.04
CA SER A 191 14.41 1.08 0.13
C SER A 191 13.38 0.42 1.04
N GLY A 192 12.89 1.20 2.02
CA GLY A 192 11.84 0.80 2.94
C GLY A 192 10.50 1.44 2.57
N ILE A 193 9.42 0.68 2.64
CA ILE A 193 8.06 1.22 2.52
C ILE A 193 7.22 0.73 3.68
N ALA A 194 6.42 1.61 4.28
CA ALA A 194 5.53 1.21 5.35
C ALA A 194 4.09 1.73 5.18
N ILE A 195 3.12 0.87 5.48
CA ILE A 195 1.72 1.27 5.65
C ILE A 195 1.23 0.77 7.00
N LYS A 196 0.73 1.68 7.84
CA LYS A 196 0.36 1.37 9.22
C LYS A 196 -0.98 1.96 9.65
N ASP A 197 -1.85 1.19 10.30
CA ASP A 197 -3.14 1.67 10.80
C ASP A 197 -3.98 2.34 9.69
N VAL A 198 -4.08 1.65 8.55
CA VAL A 198 -4.76 2.16 7.34
C VAL A 198 -5.92 1.27 6.97
N TRP A 199 -7.05 1.89 6.64
CA TRP A 199 -8.20 1.19 6.11
C TRP A 199 -8.58 1.69 4.71
N VAL A 200 -8.81 0.75 3.79
CA VAL A 200 -9.25 1.03 2.42
C VAL A 200 -10.70 0.61 2.23
N TRP A 201 -11.58 1.60 2.14
CA TRP A 201 -13.02 1.42 1.96
C TRP A 201 -13.40 1.18 0.49
N PRO A 202 -14.29 0.20 0.20
CA PRO A 202 -14.81 -0.07 -1.14
C PRO A 202 -16.02 0.83 -1.44
N TYR A 203 -15.85 2.15 -1.49
CA TYR A 203 -16.97 3.07 -1.83
C TYR A 203 -17.47 2.91 -3.28
N GLY A 204 -16.77 2.14 -4.11
CA GLY A 204 -17.25 1.69 -5.40
C GLY A 204 -16.68 0.31 -5.74
N ASP A 205 -17.20 -0.27 -6.81
CA ASP A 205 -16.95 -1.67 -7.19
C ASP A 205 -15.63 -1.87 -7.95
N LYS A 206 -14.76 -0.87 -7.95
CA LYS A 206 -13.56 -0.82 -8.80
C LYS A 206 -12.33 -0.26 -8.09
N GLY A 207 -11.16 -0.66 -8.58
CA GLY A 207 -9.86 -0.38 -8.01
C GLY A 207 -9.38 -1.48 -7.07
N LYS A 208 -8.08 -1.72 -7.15
CA LYS A 208 -7.31 -2.58 -6.25
C LYS A 208 -6.70 -1.76 -5.12
N THR A 209 -6.24 -2.42 -4.08
CA THR A 209 -5.68 -1.77 -2.90
C THR A 209 -4.19 -1.48 -3.08
N LEU A 210 -3.37 -2.48 -3.42
CA LEU A 210 -1.92 -2.34 -3.40
C LEU A 210 -1.28 -3.03 -4.61
N LEU A 211 -0.38 -2.31 -5.27
CA LEU A 211 0.61 -2.88 -6.17
C LEU A 211 2.01 -2.55 -5.68
N LEU A 212 2.81 -3.57 -5.41
CA LEU A 212 4.25 -3.46 -5.26
C LEU A 212 4.89 -4.07 -6.49
N GLU A 213 5.62 -3.28 -7.29
CA GLU A 213 6.34 -3.82 -8.42
C GLU A 213 7.75 -3.23 -8.60
N GLY A 214 8.67 -4.03 -9.15
CA GLY A 214 10.07 -3.64 -9.35
C GLY A 214 10.98 -4.16 -8.23
N ASP A 215 12.02 -3.39 -7.91
CA ASP A 215 13.20 -3.85 -7.16
C ASP A 215 13.31 -3.19 -5.77
N TRP A 216 12.21 -3.15 -5.01
CA TRP A 216 12.23 -2.65 -3.63
C TRP A 216 12.82 -3.72 -2.68
N HIS A 217 13.41 -3.29 -1.57
CA HIS A 217 14.10 -4.20 -0.64
C HIS A 217 13.25 -4.66 0.54
N THR A 218 12.55 -3.73 1.21
CA THR A 218 11.75 -4.07 2.38
C THR A 218 10.42 -3.33 2.38
N ALA A 219 9.33 -4.07 2.61
CA ALA A 219 8.01 -3.48 2.74
C ALA A 219 7.32 -4.02 4.00
N LEU A 220 6.75 -3.12 4.81
CA LEU A 220 6.12 -3.43 6.09
C LEU A 220 4.68 -2.89 6.13
N PHE A 221 3.72 -3.80 6.25
CA PHE A 221 2.30 -3.51 6.35
C PHE A 221 1.80 -3.99 7.70
N THR A 222 1.32 -3.07 8.53
CA THR A 222 0.84 -3.36 9.89
C THR A 222 -0.56 -2.80 10.08
N ASP A 223 -1.49 -3.61 10.59
CA ASP A 223 -2.86 -3.16 10.83
C ASP A 223 -3.46 -2.53 9.56
N PHE A 224 -3.18 -3.16 8.41
CA PHE A 224 -3.60 -2.73 7.09
C PHE A 224 -4.83 -3.51 6.67
N GLY A 225 -5.94 -2.79 6.49
CA GLY A 225 -7.22 -3.36 6.15
C GLY A 225 -7.71 -2.93 4.77
N SER A 226 -8.30 -3.86 4.02
CA SER A 226 -9.01 -3.54 2.80
C SER A 226 -10.23 -4.43 2.59
N SER A 227 -11.20 -3.87 1.87
CA SER A 227 -12.25 -4.67 1.24
C SER A 227 -12.22 -4.49 -0.27
N TYR A 228 -12.47 -5.60 -0.95
CA TYR A 228 -12.36 -5.77 -2.39
C TYR A 228 -13.66 -6.33 -2.94
N ASN A 229 -14.32 -5.53 -3.75
CA ASN A 229 -15.59 -5.87 -4.39
C ASN A 229 -15.43 -6.02 -5.91
N GLU A 230 -14.21 -5.93 -6.42
CA GLU A 230 -13.99 -5.93 -7.86
C GLU A 230 -13.84 -7.34 -8.44
N ARG A 231 -14.11 -7.38 -9.74
CA ARG A 231 -14.29 -8.57 -10.56
C ARG A 231 -12.96 -9.14 -11.08
N ASP A 232 -11.90 -8.35 -11.23
CA ASP A 232 -10.75 -8.75 -12.06
C ASP A 232 -9.39 -8.66 -11.35
N GLY A 233 -8.81 -9.81 -11.03
CA GLY A 233 -7.50 -9.94 -10.40
C GLY A 233 -7.54 -9.89 -8.87
N TYR A 234 -6.37 -9.64 -8.26
CA TYR A 234 -6.18 -9.66 -6.82
C TYR A 234 -6.19 -8.24 -6.25
N ASP A 235 -6.70 -8.05 -5.04
CA ASP A 235 -6.72 -6.74 -4.37
C ASP A 235 -5.31 -6.23 -4.05
N ILE A 236 -4.44 -7.17 -3.65
CA ILE A 236 -3.04 -6.94 -3.33
C ILE A 236 -2.20 -7.71 -4.35
N GLU A 237 -1.28 -7.03 -5.00
CA GLU A 237 -0.33 -7.62 -5.94
C GLU A 237 1.10 -7.27 -5.54
N VAL A 238 1.89 -8.29 -5.22
CA VAL A 238 3.32 -8.20 -4.92
C VAL A 238 4.06 -8.85 -6.06
N ARG A 239 4.78 -8.06 -6.86
CA ARG A 239 5.47 -8.50 -8.08
C ARG A 239 6.92 -8.04 -8.10
N CYS A 240 7.81 -8.86 -7.61
CA CYS A 240 9.21 -8.47 -7.48
C CYS A 240 9.98 -8.98 -8.68
N LYS A 241 10.73 -8.10 -9.34
CA LYS A 241 11.71 -8.60 -10.30
C LYS A 241 12.92 -9.07 -9.52
N HIS A 242 13.58 -10.13 -9.99
CA HIS A 242 14.84 -10.63 -9.43
C HIS A 242 14.78 -11.19 -7.99
N LYS A 243 13.60 -11.33 -7.37
CA LYS A 243 13.45 -11.95 -6.03
C LYS A 243 14.41 -11.34 -5.01
N ASN A 244 14.37 -10.03 -4.87
CA ASN A 244 15.24 -9.25 -3.97
C ASN A 244 14.49 -8.58 -2.80
N ALA A 245 13.22 -8.92 -2.63
CA ALA A 245 12.28 -8.16 -1.82
C ALA A 245 11.76 -8.96 -0.63
N ASP A 246 11.82 -8.36 0.56
CA ASP A 246 11.32 -8.90 1.83
C ASP A 246 10.05 -8.15 2.29
N CYS A 247 8.90 -8.83 2.19
CA CYS A 247 7.59 -8.26 2.46
C CYS A 247 7.01 -8.79 3.77
N HIS A 248 6.50 -7.91 4.64
CA HIS A 248 5.85 -8.31 5.88
C HIS A 248 4.45 -7.70 5.99
N PHE A 249 3.42 -8.54 5.99
CA PHE A 249 2.05 -8.21 6.35
C PHE A 249 1.77 -8.72 7.77
N MET A 250 1.45 -7.83 8.71
CA MET A 250 1.25 -8.17 10.12
C MET A 250 -0.09 -7.60 10.61
N ASN A 251 -0.93 -8.46 11.18
CA ASN A 251 -2.26 -8.09 11.68
C ASN A 251 -3.13 -7.42 10.60
N CYS A 252 -3.00 -7.87 9.36
CA CYS A 252 -3.74 -7.32 8.23
C CYS A 252 -5.11 -8.01 8.07
N PHE A 253 -6.04 -7.31 7.43
CA PHE A 253 -7.36 -7.83 7.12
C PHE A 253 -7.71 -7.55 5.66
N PHE A 254 -7.83 -8.60 4.84
CA PHE A 254 -8.12 -8.47 3.42
C PHE A 254 -9.38 -9.26 3.04
N ASP A 255 -10.40 -8.53 2.62
CA ASP A 255 -11.74 -9.09 2.45
C ASP A 255 -12.21 -8.98 1.00
N ALA A 256 -12.25 -10.10 0.30
CA ALA A 256 -12.71 -10.22 -1.08
C ALA A 256 -14.03 -11.01 -1.16
N LEU A 257 -15.03 -10.59 -0.36
CA LEU A 257 -16.30 -11.31 -0.19
C LEU A 257 -17.34 -11.06 -1.28
N PHE A 258 -17.18 -10.00 -2.07
CA PHE A 258 -18.17 -9.58 -3.05
C PHE A 258 -17.64 -9.77 -4.47
N MET A 259 -16.80 -10.78 -4.69
CA MET A 259 -16.30 -11.09 -6.03
C MET A 259 -17.43 -11.70 -6.87
N GLU A 260 -18.00 -10.87 -7.74
CA GLU A 260 -19.11 -11.28 -8.61
C GLU A 260 -18.63 -12.14 -9.80
N GLU A 261 -17.50 -11.79 -10.44
CA GLU A 261 -17.05 -12.45 -11.69
C GLU A 261 -15.55 -12.31 -12.03
N GLY A 262 -14.68 -13.31 -11.85
CA GLY A 262 -13.32 -13.29 -12.46
C GLY A 262 -12.26 -14.13 -11.72
N PRO A 263 -11.09 -14.40 -12.34
CA PRO A 263 -9.93 -14.89 -11.61
C PRO A 263 -9.43 -13.79 -10.66
N GLY A 264 -9.55 -14.01 -9.36
CA GLY A 264 -9.22 -13.00 -8.36
C GLY A 264 -9.19 -13.54 -6.94
N GLY A 265 -8.77 -12.69 -6.02
CA GLY A 265 -8.51 -13.08 -4.64
C GLY A 265 -8.02 -11.93 -3.78
N CYS A 266 -7.56 -12.23 -2.57
CA CYS A 266 -6.99 -11.21 -1.68
C CYS A 266 -5.59 -10.80 -2.15
N MET A 267 -4.69 -11.78 -2.37
CA MET A 267 -3.28 -11.51 -2.59
C MET A 267 -2.65 -12.38 -3.69
N LEU A 268 -1.96 -11.74 -4.63
CA LEU A 268 -1.04 -12.36 -5.58
C LEU A 268 0.39 -12.04 -5.17
N ILE A 269 1.22 -13.07 -5.04
CA ILE A 269 2.66 -12.97 -4.79
C ILE A 269 3.37 -13.60 -6.00
N GLU A 270 4.14 -12.81 -6.73
CA GLU A 270 4.86 -13.22 -7.93
C GLU A 270 6.34 -12.85 -7.78
N ASP A 271 7.21 -13.85 -7.92
CA ASP A 271 8.68 -13.67 -7.99
C ASP A 271 9.29 -12.84 -6.83
N ALA A 272 8.73 -12.97 -5.62
CA ALA A 272 9.24 -12.35 -4.39
C ALA A 272 10.29 -13.23 -3.70
N PHE A 273 11.24 -12.65 -2.96
CA PHE A 273 12.22 -13.44 -2.19
C PHE A 273 11.54 -14.10 -1.00
N ASP A 274 11.07 -13.26 -0.07
CA ASP A 274 10.40 -13.67 1.17
C ASP A 274 9.15 -12.80 1.37
N VAL A 275 8.00 -13.44 1.58
CA VAL A 275 6.76 -12.76 1.98
C VAL A 275 6.22 -13.40 3.24
N HIS A 276 6.14 -12.63 4.31
CA HIS A 276 5.58 -13.03 5.58
C HIS A 276 4.18 -12.46 5.75
N VAL A 277 3.19 -13.30 6.00
CA VAL A 277 1.83 -12.90 6.38
C VAL A 277 1.55 -13.46 7.76
N ARG A 278 1.50 -12.57 8.75
CA ARG A 278 1.42 -12.91 10.17
C ARG A 278 0.17 -12.34 10.83
N GLY A 279 -0.49 -13.12 11.69
CA GLY A 279 -1.62 -12.64 12.50
C GLY A 279 -2.77 -12.07 11.68
N SER A 280 -2.89 -12.45 10.41
CA SER A 280 -3.76 -11.78 9.43
C SER A 280 -4.98 -12.64 9.10
N LEU A 281 -6.04 -11.99 8.62
CA LEU A 281 -7.24 -12.67 8.13
C LEU A 281 -7.47 -12.30 6.66
N LEU A 282 -7.45 -13.32 5.80
CA LEU A 282 -7.71 -13.17 4.37
C LEU A 282 -8.94 -14.00 4.04
N ARG A 283 -9.95 -13.37 3.44
CA ARG A 283 -11.20 -14.06 3.12
C ARG A 283 -11.62 -13.79 1.69
N THR A 284 -12.04 -14.83 1.00
CA THR A 284 -12.70 -14.71 -0.29
C THR A 284 -14.10 -15.28 -0.18
N ASN A 285 -15.01 -14.79 -1.02
CA ASN A 285 -16.25 -15.48 -1.28
C ASN A 285 -16.55 -15.39 -2.77
N VAL A 286 -16.53 -16.55 -3.43
CA VAL A 286 -16.90 -16.70 -4.84
C VAL A 286 -18.17 -17.51 -4.93
N THR A 287 -19.17 -16.93 -5.58
CA THR A 287 -20.46 -17.59 -5.77
C THR A 287 -20.33 -18.78 -6.72
N GLU A 288 -21.11 -19.84 -6.45
CA GLU A 288 -21.13 -21.05 -7.27
C GLU A 288 -21.49 -20.77 -8.74
N ALA A 289 -22.41 -19.81 -8.97
CA ALA A 289 -22.88 -19.40 -10.29
C ALA A 289 -21.75 -19.00 -11.26
N TYR A 290 -20.66 -18.42 -10.75
CA TYR A 290 -19.52 -18.00 -11.56
C TYR A 290 -18.77 -19.17 -12.21
N TYR A 291 -18.53 -20.25 -11.47
CA TYR A 291 -17.74 -21.38 -11.98
C TYR A 291 -18.51 -22.21 -12.99
N THR A 292 -19.81 -22.40 -12.76
CA THR A 292 -20.68 -23.19 -13.65
C THR A 292 -20.87 -22.51 -15.00
N ALA A 293 -20.84 -21.18 -15.05
CA ALA A 293 -21.05 -20.41 -16.28
C ALA A 293 -19.84 -20.38 -17.22
N LYS A 294 -18.61 -20.58 -16.72
CA LYS A 294 -17.39 -20.33 -17.51
C LYS A 294 -16.63 -21.56 -18.02
N ASN A 295 -17.07 -22.81 -17.75
CA ASN A 295 -16.38 -24.03 -18.18
C ASN A 295 -14.85 -23.83 -18.16
N PHE A 296 -14.29 -23.51 -16.99
CA PHE A 296 -12.85 -23.39 -16.87
C PHE A 296 -12.25 -24.78 -17.11
N ASP A 297 -11.82 -25.01 -18.35
CA ASP A 297 -11.07 -26.19 -18.73
C ASP A 297 -9.80 -26.21 -17.87
N LYS A 298 -9.81 -27.08 -16.85
CA LYS A 298 -8.64 -27.43 -16.02
C LYS A 298 -7.41 -27.80 -16.85
N ALA A 299 -7.58 -28.09 -18.14
CA ALA A 299 -6.56 -28.57 -19.05
C ALA A 299 -5.65 -27.49 -19.67
N THR A 300 -5.93 -26.18 -19.53
CA THR A 300 -5.13 -25.15 -20.22
C THR A 300 -4.35 -24.24 -19.27
N SER A 301 -3.17 -24.75 -18.90
CA SER A 301 -2.02 -24.12 -18.22
C SER A 301 -1.97 -24.26 -16.69
N ALA A 302 -0.95 -24.99 -16.23
CA ALA A 302 -0.53 -25.12 -14.83
C ALA A 302 0.01 -23.80 -14.23
N TYR A 303 -0.25 -22.66 -14.87
CA TYR A 303 0.31 -21.34 -14.53
C TYR A 303 -0.76 -20.24 -14.48
N ARG A 304 -2.04 -20.58 -14.60
CA ARG A 304 -3.13 -19.62 -14.46
C ARG A 304 -3.63 -19.57 -13.02
N PRO A 305 -3.73 -18.37 -12.43
CA PRO A 305 -4.40 -18.20 -11.15
C PRO A 305 -5.83 -18.75 -11.20
N ILE A 306 -6.19 -19.58 -10.23
CA ILE A 306 -7.55 -20.08 -10.04
C ILE A 306 -8.36 -18.94 -9.42
N PRO A 307 -9.56 -18.65 -9.96
CA PRO A 307 -10.50 -17.74 -9.31
C PRO A 307 -10.73 -18.09 -7.85
N GLY A 308 -10.91 -17.11 -6.98
CA GLY A 308 -11.37 -17.32 -5.61
C GLY A 308 -10.33 -17.77 -4.58
N SER A 309 -9.05 -17.90 -4.95
CA SER A 309 -8.02 -18.19 -3.95
C SER A 309 -7.79 -16.95 -3.06
N CYS A 310 -7.59 -17.14 -1.75
CA CYS A 310 -7.19 -16.04 -0.88
C CYS A 310 -5.78 -15.58 -1.24
N VAL A 311 -4.88 -16.54 -1.41
CA VAL A 311 -3.47 -16.30 -1.76
C VAL A 311 -3.11 -17.14 -2.98
N CYS A 312 -2.52 -16.48 -3.98
CA CYS A 312 -1.88 -17.14 -5.11
C CYS A 312 -0.39 -16.80 -5.10
N ILE A 313 0.45 -17.83 -5.02
CA ILE A 313 1.90 -17.72 -5.07
C ILE A 313 2.35 -18.20 -6.44
N ARG A 314 3.20 -17.44 -7.12
CA ARG A 314 3.68 -17.74 -8.46
C ARG A 314 5.18 -17.51 -8.58
N ASP A 315 5.87 -18.49 -9.14
CA ASP A 315 7.25 -18.38 -9.59
C ASP A 315 7.27 -18.51 -11.12
N THR A 316 7.64 -17.44 -11.83
CA THR A 316 7.59 -17.40 -13.31
C THR A 316 8.93 -17.73 -13.97
N ASP A 317 10.03 -17.67 -13.21
CA ASP A 317 11.41 -17.80 -13.71
C ASP A 317 11.87 -19.27 -13.92
N GLU A 318 10.98 -20.18 -14.28
CA GLU A 318 11.24 -21.63 -14.34
C GLU A 318 12.25 -22.07 -15.40
N THR A 319 12.54 -21.23 -16.39
CA THR A 319 13.45 -21.54 -17.50
C THR A 319 14.91 -21.22 -17.19
N SER A 320 15.20 -20.57 -16.05
CA SER A 320 16.57 -20.32 -15.62
C SER A 320 17.20 -21.61 -15.09
N SER A 321 18.02 -22.26 -15.91
CA SER A 321 18.86 -23.41 -15.51
C SER A 321 19.98 -23.04 -14.52
N ALA A 322 20.04 -21.77 -14.08
CA ALA A 322 20.99 -21.30 -13.09
C ALA A 322 20.53 -21.76 -11.70
N SER A 323 21.39 -22.53 -11.02
CA SER A 323 21.27 -22.96 -9.63
C SER A 323 21.13 -21.82 -8.61
N ASP A 324 21.29 -20.58 -9.06
CA ASP A 324 21.50 -19.40 -8.21
C ASP A 324 20.25 -18.50 -8.12
N VAL A 325 19.14 -18.87 -8.78
CA VAL A 325 17.89 -18.10 -8.67
C VAL A 325 17.11 -18.58 -7.46
N SER A 326 16.99 -17.69 -6.46
CA SER A 326 16.23 -17.94 -5.24
C SER A 326 14.79 -18.42 -5.55
N PRO A 327 14.20 -19.31 -4.74
CA PRO A 327 12.79 -19.65 -4.82
C PRO A 327 11.91 -18.47 -4.36
N THR A 328 10.62 -18.49 -4.72
CA THR A 328 9.62 -17.61 -4.09
C THR A 328 9.13 -18.22 -2.79
N TYR A 329 9.43 -17.61 -1.64
CA TYR A 329 9.01 -18.10 -0.33
C TYR A 329 7.89 -17.28 0.30
N VAL A 330 6.88 -17.97 0.82
CA VAL A 330 5.79 -17.34 1.58
C VAL A 330 5.59 -18.02 2.92
N PHE A 331 5.59 -17.25 3.99
CA PHE A 331 5.38 -17.73 5.35
C PHE A 331 4.04 -17.24 5.87
N LEU A 332 3.14 -18.18 6.17
CA LEU A 332 1.85 -17.90 6.78
C LEU A 332 1.89 -18.30 8.26
N GLU A 333 1.90 -17.33 9.16
CA GLU A 333 2.04 -17.55 10.60
C GLU A 333 0.88 -16.94 11.41
N ASN A 334 0.16 -17.76 12.19
CA ASN A 334 -1.06 -17.32 12.90
C ASN A 334 -2.07 -16.62 11.96
N THR A 335 -2.14 -17.06 10.70
CA THR A 335 -2.95 -16.44 9.65
C THR A 335 -4.11 -17.37 9.29
N SER A 336 -5.29 -16.78 9.08
CA SER A 336 -6.50 -17.51 8.67
C SER A 336 -6.83 -17.16 7.22
N LEU A 337 -6.91 -18.20 6.37
CA LEU A 337 -7.39 -18.11 5.00
C LEU A 337 -8.78 -18.75 4.91
N GLU A 338 -9.81 -17.94 4.71
CA GLU A 338 -11.20 -18.40 4.62
C GLU A 338 -11.67 -18.34 3.17
N ALA A 339 -12.04 -19.48 2.59
CA ALA A 339 -12.56 -19.56 1.23
C ALA A 339 -13.78 -20.50 1.20
N PRO A 340 -14.79 -20.23 0.35
CA PRO A 340 -16.05 -20.93 0.47
C PRO A 340 -15.94 -22.41 0.09
N SER A 341 -16.41 -23.27 0.99
CA SER A 341 -16.44 -24.72 0.88
C SER A 341 -17.64 -25.21 0.06
N PHE A 342 -17.64 -24.99 -1.26
CA PHE A 342 -18.65 -25.59 -2.16
C PHE A 342 -18.18 -26.94 -2.72
N PRO A 343 -19.07 -27.92 -2.92
CA PRO A 343 -18.68 -29.28 -3.28
C PRO A 343 -18.23 -29.37 -4.75
N ALA A 344 -16.91 -29.47 -4.97
CA ALA A 344 -16.24 -30.33 -5.94
C ALA A 344 -14.91 -29.72 -6.45
N ALA A 345 -13.82 -30.15 -5.82
CA ALA A 345 -12.54 -30.49 -6.48
C ALA A 345 -11.68 -29.39 -7.12
N SER A 346 -11.84 -28.09 -6.84
CA SER A 346 -10.89 -27.09 -7.40
C SER A 346 -10.80 -25.74 -6.69
N ARG A 347 -11.31 -25.61 -5.46
CA ARG A 347 -11.28 -24.32 -4.76
C ARG A 347 -10.30 -24.42 -3.61
N SER A 348 -9.22 -23.67 -3.70
CA SER A 348 -8.18 -23.65 -2.69
C SER A 348 -7.95 -22.24 -2.19
N ALA A 349 -8.05 -22.07 -0.88
CA ALA A 349 -7.74 -20.82 -0.21
C ALA A 349 -6.28 -20.39 -0.49
N LEU A 350 -5.39 -21.37 -0.66
CA LEU A 350 -4.02 -21.17 -1.15
C LEU A 350 -3.78 -21.92 -2.47
N GLN A 351 -3.23 -21.20 -3.43
CA GLN A 351 -2.72 -21.75 -4.69
C GLN A 351 -1.21 -21.52 -4.80
N ILE A 352 -0.46 -22.56 -5.14
CA ILE A 352 0.99 -22.47 -5.41
C ILE A 352 1.25 -22.86 -6.86
N LEU A 353 1.79 -21.93 -7.64
CA LEU A 353 2.07 -22.08 -9.06
C LEU A 353 3.58 -22.00 -9.31
N GLY A 354 4.09 -23.04 -9.96
CA GLY A 354 5.50 -23.17 -10.30
C GLY A 354 6.29 -24.01 -9.30
N SER A 355 7.25 -24.77 -9.80
CA SER A 355 8.01 -25.79 -9.06
C SER A 355 8.88 -25.23 -7.92
N ARG A 356 9.28 -23.96 -8.04
CA ARG A 356 10.13 -23.25 -7.07
C ARG A 356 9.36 -22.33 -6.12
N ALA A 357 8.04 -22.20 -6.28
CA ALA A 357 7.25 -21.52 -5.26
C ALA A 357 7.11 -22.43 -4.02
N LYS A 358 7.32 -21.87 -2.83
CA LYS A 358 7.28 -22.56 -1.54
C LYS A 358 6.42 -21.80 -0.55
N CYS A 359 5.67 -22.54 0.27
CA CYS A 359 4.88 -21.95 1.33
C CYS A 359 5.06 -22.71 2.65
N SER A 360 5.32 -22.00 3.74
CA SER A 360 5.36 -22.57 5.09
C SER A 360 4.16 -22.12 5.91
N PHE A 361 3.57 -23.06 6.65
CA PHE A 361 2.45 -22.81 7.54
C PHE A 361 2.86 -23.03 8.99
N ARG A 362 2.64 -22.03 9.84
CA ARG A 362 2.84 -22.13 11.29
C ARG A 362 1.63 -21.60 12.03
N ASN A 363 0.93 -22.46 12.79
CA ASN A 363 -0.28 -22.08 13.53
C ASN A 363 -1.34 -21.36 12.69
N SER A 364 -1.39 -21.66 11.39
CA SER A 364 -2.27 -21.01 10.42
C SER A 364 -3.33 -21.99 9.94
N SER A 365 -4.51 -21.49 9.56
CA SER A 365 -5.63 -22.29 9.04
C SER A 365 -5.93 -21.90 7.60
N ALA A 366 -6.20 -22.90 6.76
CA ALA A 366 -6.71 -22.70 5.40
C ALA A 366 -7.80 -23.74 5.13
N ASP A 367 -8.95 -23.29 4.63
CA ASP A 367 -10.09 -24.18 4.38
C ASP A 367 -9.82 -25.21 3.27
N SER A 368 -8.87 -24.93 2.38
CA SER A 368 -8.48 -25.82 1.27
C SER A 368 -7.14 -25.43 0.62
N PHE A 369 -6.47 -26.39 -0.02
CA PHE A 369 -5.13 -26.25 -0.64
C PHE A 369 -5.06 -26.93 -2.01
N ASP A 370 -4.49 -26.26 -3.02
CA ASP A 370 -4.20 -26.79 -4.36
C ASP A 370 -2.76 -26.42 -4.75
N GLY A 371 -1.93 -27.45 -4.89
CA GLY A 371 -0.47 -27.36 -5.04
C GLY A 371 0.18 -28.71 -4.69
N ASP A 372 1.47 -28.86 -4.98
CA ASP A 372 2.20 -30.05 -4.55
C ASP A 372 2.42 -29.97 -3.02
N ILE A 373 2.07 -31.03 -2.29
CA ILE A 373 2.28 -31.12 -0.83
C ILE A 373 3.76 -30.96 -0.48
N SER A 374 4.70 -31.32 -1.39
CA SER A 374 6.14 -31.08 -1.22
C SER A 374 6.53 -29.59 -1.20
N GLN A 375 5.61 -28.70 -1.58
CA GLN A 375 5.76 -27.25 -1.52
C GLN A 375 5.24 -26.67 -0.19
N LEU A 376 4.64 -27.51 0.66
CA LEU A 376 4.24 -27.17 2.02
C LEU A 376 5.27 -27.66 3.03
N ASP A 377 6.01 -26.74 3.63
CA ASP A 377 6.76 -27.03 4.84
C ASP A 377 5.80 -26.97 6.03
N ARG A 378 5.16 -28.10 6.33
CA ARG A 378 4.42 -28.30 7.59
C ARG A 378 5.40 -28.77 8.66
N PRO A 379 5.53 -28.07 9.81
CA PRO A 379 6.14 -28.70 10.96
C PRO A 379 5.29 -29.93 11.31
N ALA A 380 5.94 -31.08 11.52
CA ALA A 380 5.27 -32.28 12.02
C ALA A 380 4.46 -31.88 13.26
N LEU A 381 3.12 -32.01 13.18
CA LEU A 381 2.25 -31.84 14.33
C LEU A 381 2.66 -32.89 15.37
N SER A 382 3.33 -32.46 16.43
CA SER A 382 3.54 -33.25 17.66
C SER A 382 2.43 -32.99 18.65
#